data_AF-A0A6P2CLC4-F1
#
_entry.id   AF-A0A6P2CLC4-F1
#
_cell.length_a   1.000
_cell.length_b   1.000
_cell.length_c   1.000
_cell.angle_alpha   90.00
_cell.angle_beta   90.00
_cell.angle_gamma   90.00
#
_symmetry.space_group_name_H-M   'P 1'
#
loop_
_entity.id
_entity.type
_entity.pdbx_description
1 polymer ?
#
loop_
_entity_poly.entity_id
_entity_poly.type
_entity_poly.pdbx_seq_one_letter_code
_entity_poly.pdbx_strand_id
1 'polypeptide(L)'
;MADRIDKLLYDYYSGRLHSKVNNRIREIETPTNNDENIGGSRAQNKHIRPVDDMIIKKEQDVVLNKCRADLIYATRLVKRIEDSFDPDICNVVKLHFDKRLGQDWLAIESVTGISTRQGQRYVNWFKREVGNVFWYDKGKEQTTNFIKKEATIDDLAEITSLIKNRLKAVDN
;
A
#
# COMPACT_ATOMS: atom_id res chain seq x y z
N MET A 1 3.08 0.41 16.74
CA MET A 1 2.88 1.52 15.76
C MET A 1 3.89 1.44 14.62
N ALA A 2 5.17 1.16 14.93
CA ALA A 2 6.16 0.68 13.97
C ALA A 2 5.72 -0.59 13.23
N ASP A 3 5.00 -1.49 13.90
CA ASP A 3 4.56 -2.79 13.36
C ASP A 3 3.73 -2.68 12.08
N ARG A 4 2.99 -1.58 11.89
CA ARG A 4 2.18 -1.38 10.68
C ARG A 4 3.04 -1.00 9.47
N ILE A 5 4.05 -0.16 9.70
CA ILE A 5 4.99 0.25 8.66
C ILE A 5 5.89 -0.92 8.30
N ASP A 6 6.39 -1.63 9.30
CA ASP A 6 7.23 -2.82 9.11
C ASP A 6 6.48 -3.90 8.34
N LYS A 7 5.21 -4.12 8.68
CA LYS A 7 4.35 -5.04 7.93
C LYS A 7 4.09 -4.58 6.50
N LEU A 8 3.89 -3.27 6.26
CA LEU A 8 3.70 -2.71 4.93
C LEU A 8 4.95 -2.95 4.07
N LEU A 9 6.13 -2.59 4.58
CA LEU A 9 7.41 -2.73 3.89
C LEU A 9 7.74 -4.20 3.64
N TYR A 10 7.51 -5.06 4.63
CA TYR A 10 7.66 -6.51 4.49
C TYR A 10 6.72 -7.07 3.42
N ASP A 11 5.41 -6.77 3.48
CA ASP A 11 4.44 -7.29 2.51
C ASP A 11 4.73 -6.75 1.08
N TYR A 12 5.29 -5.54 0.95
CA TYR A 12 5.73 -4.94 -0.31
C TYR A 12 7.00 -5.61 -0.87
N TYR A 13 8.12 -5.53 -0.15
CA TYR A 13 9.42 -6.01 -0.64
C TYR A 13 9.50 -7.53 -0.77
N SER A 14 8.77 -8.28 0.08
CA SER A 14 8.67 -9.74 -0.09
C SER A 14 7.79 -10.19 -1.26
N GLY A 15 7.18 -9.25 -1.99
CA GLY A 15 6.26 -9.55 -3.10
C GLY A 15 4.93 -10.16 -2.65
N ARG A 16 4.60 -10.13 -1.35
CA ARG A 16 3.37 -10.71 -0.82
C ARG A 16 2.13 -9.98 -1.34
N LEU A 17 2.17 -8.66 -1.49
CA LEU A 17 1.07 -7.89 -2.07
C LEU A 17 0.79 -8.31 -3.52
N HIS A 18 1.84 -8.45 -4.33
CA HIS A 18 1.73 -8.99 -5.69
C HIS A 18 1.17 -10.42 -5.70
N SER A 19 1.65 -11.27 -4.79
CA SER A 19 1.18 -12.65 -4.66
C SER A 19 -0.32 -12.71 -4.30
N LYS A 20 -0.82 -11.84 -3.42
CA LYS A 20 -2.25 -11.76 -3.08
C LYS A 20 -3.10 -11.43 -4.29
N VAL A 21 -2.69 -10.44 -5.10
CA VAL A 21 -3.39 -10.07 -6.34
C VAL A 21 -3.38 -11.23 -7.32
N ASN A 22 -2.22 -11.85 -7.56
CA ASN A 22 -2.10 -12.95 -8.52
C ASN A 22 -2.88 -14.19 -8.08
N ASN A 23 -2.84 -14.53 -6.80
CA ASN A 23 -3.61 -15.66 -6.25
C ASN A 23 -5.11 -15.40 -6.44
N ARG A 24 -5.60 -14.19 -6.16
CA ARG A 24 -7.01 -13.87 -6.35
C ARG A 24 -7.43 -13.90 -7.82
N ILE A 25 -6.58 -13.43 -8.73
CA ILE A 25 -6.81 -13.56 -10.18
C ILE A 25 -6.93 -15.04 -10.55
N ARG A 26 -6.00 -15.89 -10.09
CA ARG A 26 -6.04 -17.34 -10.34
C ARG A 26 -7.28 -18.00 -9.77
N GLU A 27 -7.73 -17.61 -8.57
CA GLU A 27 -8.98 -18.11 -7.98
C GLU A 27 -10.20 -17.76 -8.83
N ILE A 28 -10.25 -16.57 -9.42
CA ILE A 28 -11.35 -16.15 -10.31
C ILE A 28 -11.29 -16.88 -11.66
N GLU A 29 -10.08 -17.12 -12.17
CA GLU A 29 -9.83 -17.83 -13.43
C GLU A 29 -10.03 -19.34 -13.31
N THR A 30 -9.81 -19.91 -12.12
CA THR A 30 -9.97 -21.35 -11.88
C THR A 30 -11.46 -21.64 -11.65
N PRO A 31 -12.11 -22.40 -12.55
CA PRO A 31 -13.50 -22.79 -12.32
C PRO A 31 -13.56 -23.71 -11.09
N THR A 32 -14.23 -23.27 -10.03
CA THR A 32 -14.52 -24.09 -8.84
C THR A 32 -15.58 -25.14 -9.09
N ASN A 33 -16.30 -25.06 -10.20
CA ASN A 33 -17.34 -26.00 -10.58
C ASN A 33 -16.80 -26.97 -11.63
N ASN A 34 -16.31 -28.13 -11.19
CA ASN A 34 -16.52 -29.36 -11.96
C ASN A 34 -18.03 -29.67 -11.84
N ASP A 35 -18.83 -28.96 -12.63
CA ASP A 35 -20.26 -29.22 -12.70
C ASP A 35 -20.45 -30.56 -13.44
N GLU A 36 -20.63 -31.64 -12.69
CA GLU A 36 -21.04 -32.95 -13.22
C GLU A 36 -22.48 -32.92 -13.78
N ASN A 37 -23.18 -31.79 -13.72
CA ASN A 37 -24.53 -31.62 -14.24
C ASN A 37 -24.54 -31.07 -15.68
N ILE A 38 -23.75 -31.69 -16.57
CA ILE A 38 -23.90 -31.55 -18.03
C ILE A 38 -25.13 -32.37 -18.45
N GLY A 39 -26.30 -31.99 -17.94
CA GLY A 39 -27.48 -32.85 -17.88
C GLY A 39 -28.78 -32.07 -17.92
N GLY A 40 -29.01 -31.34 -19.02
CA GLY A 40 -30.36 -31.07 -19.50
C GLY A 40 -31.17 -30.00 -18.76
N SER A 41 -31.04 -28.75 -19.23
CA SER A 41 -32.19 -27.89 -19.60
C SER A 41 -31.68 -26.54 -20.11
N ARG A 42 -31.47 -26.51 -21.43
CA ARG A 42 -31.50 -25.35 -22.35
C ARG A 42 -31.71 -23.95 -21.75
N ALA A 43 -30.62 -23.29 -21.34
CA ALA A 43 -30.52 -21.83 -21.38
C ALA A 43 -30.14 -21.39 -22.81
N GLN A 44 -31.06 -21.48 -23.77
CA GLN A 44 -30.74 -21.28 -25.20
C GLN A 44 -30.37 -19.85 -25.62
N ASN A 45 -30.56 -18.85 -24.74
CA ASN A 45 -30.33 -17.43 -25.06
C ASN A 45 -29.23 -16.76 -24.20
N LYS A 46 -28.35 -17.52 -23.55
CA LYS A 46 -27.18 -16.92 -22.91
C LYS A 46 -26.11 -16.72 -23.99
N HIS A 47 -25.91 -15.48 -24.45
CA HIS A 47 -24.72 -15.16 -25.25
C HIS A 47 -23.49 -15.39 -24.37
N ILE A 48 -22.81 -16.52 -24.59
CA ILE A 48 -21.59 -16.86 -23.85
C ILE A 48 -20.46 -16.04 -24.47
N ARG A 49 -20.03 -15.00 -23.77
CA ARG A 49 -18.82 -14.23 -24.10
C ARG A 49 -17.81 -14.48 -22.99
N PRO A 50 -17.08 -15.60 -23.04
CA PRO A 50 -16.29 -16.07 -21.89
C PRO A 50 -15.19 -15.07 -21.50
N VAL A 51 -14.69 -14.30 -22.46
CA VAL A 51 -13.71 -13.23 -22.22
C VAL A 51 -14.35 -12.05 -21.49
N ASP A 52 -15.47 -11.51 -22.03
CA ASP A 52 -16.19 -10.38 -21.43
C ASP A 52 -16.70 -10.73 -20.02
N ASP A 53 -17.27 -11.92 -19.83
CA ASP A 53 -17.74 -12.41 -18.54
C ASP A 53 -16.60 -12.52 -17.52
N MET A 54 -15.40 -12.93 -17.96
CA MET A 54 -14.23 -13.01 -17.09
C MET A 54 -13.69 -11.62 -16.71
N ILE A 55 -13.70 -10.66 -17.64
CA ILE A 55 -13.33 -9.27 -17.37
C ILE A 55 -14.29 -8.68 -16.34
N ILE A 56 -15.60 -8.83 -16.55
CA ILE A 56 -16.64 -8.34 -15.65
C ILE A 56 -16.47 -8.95 -14.25
N LYS A 57 -16.24 -10.27 -14.15
CA LYS A 57 -15.98 -10.93 -12.87
C LYS A 57 -14.76 -10.36 -12.14
N LYS A 58 -13.67 -10.09 -12.86
CA LYS A 58 -12.45 -9.49 -12.27
C LYS A 58 -12.69 -8.06 -11.81
N GLU A 59 -13.45 -7.26 -12.56
CA GLU A 59 -13.76 -5.87 -12.22
C GLU A 59 -14.75 -5.74 -11.07
N GLN A 60 -15.71 -6.67 -10.95
CA GLN A 60 -16.70 -6.69 -9.88
C GLN A 60 -16.16 -7.31 -8.58
N ASP A 61 -15.03 -8.04 -8.62
CA ASP A 61 -14.49 -8.70 -7.43
C ASP A 61 -13.94 -7.67 -6.42
N VAL A 62 -14.70 -7.49 -5.34
CA VAL A 62 -14.40 -6.53 -4.26
C VAL A 62 -13.04 -6.81 -3.61
N VAL A 63 -12.67 -8.09 -3.47
CA VAL A 63 -11.43 -8.51 -2.81
C VAL A 63 -10.22 -8.20 -3.70
N LEU A 64 -10.30 -8.50 -4.99
CA LEU A 64 -9.27 -8.20 -5.98
C LEU A 64 -9.04 -6.71 -6.09
N ASN A 65 -10.13 -5.91 -6.14
CA ASN A 65 -10.04 -4.46 -6.18
C ASN A 65 -9.37 -3.89 -4.93
N LYS A 66 -9.69 -4.43 -3.75
CA LYS A 66 -9.02 -4.05 -2.51
C LYS A 66 -7.53 -4.41 -2.53
N CYS A 67 -7.17 -5.62 -2.93
CA CYS A 67 -5.76 -6.03 -3.04
C CYS A 67 -4.97 -5.17 -4.04
N ARG A 68 -5.60 -4.79 -5.16
CA ARG A 68 -5.00 -3.88 -6.15
C ARG A 68 -4.81 -2.48 -5.56
N ALA A 69 -5.81 -1.95 -4.86
CA ALA A 69 -5.70 -0.65 -4.20
C ALA A 69 -4.58 -0.64 -3.15
N ASP A 70 -4.49 -1.67 -2.31
CA ASP A 70 -3.42 -1.82 -1.31
C ASP A 70 -2.03 -1.87 -1.98
N LEU A 71 -1.90 -2.62 -3.08
CA LEU A 71 -0.65 -2.71 -3.85
C LEU A 71 -0.27 -1.37 -4.49
N ILE A 72 -1.21 -0.68 -5.13
CA ILE A 72 -0.99 0.61 -5.77
C ILE A 72 -0.57 1.65 -4.73
N TYR A 73 -1.25 1.67 -3.57
CA TYR A 73 -0.92 2.56 -2.48
C TYR A 73 0.51 2.31 -1.96
N ALA A 74 0.85 1.05 -1.66
CA ALA A 74 2.18 0.68 -1.18
C ALA A 74 3.25 1.05 -2.23
N THR A 75 3.01 0.76 -3.50
CA THR A 75 3.93 1.08 -4.60
C THR A 75 4.16 2.58 -4.72
N ARG A 76 3.10 3.38 -4.71
CA ARG A 76 3.19 4.84 -4.81
C ARG A 76 3.95 5.44 -3.63
N LEU A 77 3.67 4.95 -2.42
CA LEU A 77 4.28 5.45 -1.20
C LEU A 77 5.75 5.08 -1.10
N VAL A 78 6.07 3.79 -1.31
CA VAL A 78 7.46 3.30 -1.21
C VAL A 78 8.32 3.89 -2.32
N LYS A 79 7.87 3.88 -3.59
CA LYS A 79 8.66 4.45 -4.70
C LYS A 79 9.00 5.91 -4.50
N ARG A 80 8.04 6.72 -4.04
CA ARG A 80 8.29 8.15 -3.75
C ARG A 80 9.43 8.33 -2.74
N ILE A 81 9.51 7.46 -1.73
CA ILE A 81 10.59 7.49 -0.75
C ILE A 81 11.88 6.93 -1.38
N GLU A 82 11.82 5.82 -2.11
CA GLU A 82 12.99 5.26 -2.80
C GLU A 82 13.67 6.28 -3.71
N ASP A 83 12.90 7.08 -4.46
CA ASP A 83 13.41 8.12 -5.36
C ASP A 83 14.14 9.26 -4.62
N SER A 84 13.87 9.43 -3.32
CA SER A 84 14.49 10.46 -2.48
C SER A 84 15.74 10.00 -1.73
N PHE A 85 16.05 8.70 -1.76
CA PHE A 85 17.16 8.09 -1.05
C PHE A 85 18.25 7.61 -2.01
N ASP A 86 19.45 7.46 -1.47
CA ASP A 86 20.56 6.85 -2.20
C ASP A 86 20.24 5.39 -2.57
N PRO A 87 20.56 4.94 -3.80
CA PRO A 87 20.40 3.55 -4.22
C PRO A 87 20.98 2.51 -3.25
N ASP A 88 22.12 2.79 -2.59
CA ASP A 88 22.77 1.87 -1.66
C ASP A 88 21.93 1.68 -0.39
N ILE A 89 21.33 2.76 0.11
CA ILE A 89 20.40 2.73 1.25
C ILE A 89 19.17 1.91 0.88
N CYS A 90 18.59 2.17 -0.30
CA CYS A 90 17.44 1.44 -0.81
C CYS A 90 17.73 -0.06 -0.95
N ASN A 91 18.95 -0.43 -1.38
CA ASN A 91 19.36 -1.82 -1.50
C ASN A 91 19.42 -2.53 -0.14
N VAL A 92 20.03 -1.90 0.87
CA VAL A 92 20.06 -2.45 2.24
C VAL A 92 18.64 -2.65 2.78
N VAL A 93 17.76 -1.67 2.58
CA VAL A 93 16.35 -1.74 3.02
C VAL A 93 15.62 -2.89 2.32
N LYS A 94 15.77 -3.03 1.01
CA LYS A 94 15.19 -4.14 0.23
C LYS A 94 15.62 -5.49 0.78
N LEU A 95 16.92 -5.68 0.99
CA LEU A 95 17.47 -6.94 1.52
C LEU A 95 16.97 -7.22 2.95
N HIS A 96 16.85 -6.18 3.78
CA HIS A 96 16.33 -6.32 5.13
C HIS A 96 14.85 -6.73 5.20
N PHE A 97 14.03 -6.31 4.24
CA PHE A 97 12.62 -6.70 4.19
C PHE A 97 12.33 -7.88 3.26
N ASP A 98 13.33 -8.38 2.55
CA ASP A 98 13.21 -9.60 1.78
C ASP A 98 13.04 -10.82 2.71
N LYS A 99 12.22 -11.76 2.30
CA LYS A 99 11.94 -13.00 3.04
C LYS A 99 13.18 -13.87 3.25
N ARG A 100 14.15 -13.78 2.34
CA ARG A 100 15.32 -14.67 2.32
C ARG A 100 16.44 -14.20 3.24
N LEU A 101 16.66 -12.88 3.30
CA LEU A 101 17.82 -12.27 3.95
C LEU A 101 17.45 -11.39 5.14
N GLY A 102 16.16 -11.08 5.33
CA GLY A 102 15.72 -10.02 6.23
C GLY A 102 16.05 -10.18 7.71
N GLN A 103 16.44 -11.38 8.15
CA GLN A 103 16.83 -11.65 9.54
C GLN A 103 18.34 -11.75 9.75
N ASP A 104 19.13 -11.87 8.68
CA ASP A 104 20.58 -12.05 8.81
C ASP A 104 21.34 -10.79 8.38
N TRP A 105 21.66 -9.97 9.37
CA TRP A 105 22.44 -8.76 9.16
C TRP A 105 23.87 -9.03 8.67
N LEU A 106 24.46 -10.20 8.99
CA LEU A 106 25.79 -10.56 8.51
C LEU A 106 25.76 -10.89 7.02
N ALA A 107 24.70 -11.55 6.55
CA ALA A 107 24.47 -11.79 5.13
C ALA A 107 24.24 -10.48 4.36
N ILE A 108 23.52 -9.52 4.94
CA ILE A 108 23.34 -8.20 4.32
C ILE A 108 24.67 -7.45 4.24
N GLU A 109 25.47 -7.48 5.30
CA GLU A 109 26.80 -6.86 5.33
C GLU A 109 27.75 -7.48 4.30
N SER A 110 27.74 -8.81 4.13
CA SER A 110 28.59 -9.47 3.14
C SER A 110 28.20 -9.14 1.69
N VAL A 111 26.91 -8.91 1.42
CA VAL A 111 26.40 -8.55 0.08
C VAL A 111 26.61 -7.08 -0.23
N THR A 112 26.43 -6.19 0.76
CA THR A 112 26.43 -4.74 0.54
C THR A 112 27.75 -4.06 0.91
N GLY A 113 28.61 -4.70 1.70
CA GLY A 113 29.81 -4.10 2.29
C GLY A 113 29.51 -3.06 3.39
N ILE A 114 28.24 -2.87 3.75
CA ILE A 114 27.82 -1.89 4.76
C ILE A 114 27.74 -2.58 6.12
N SER A 115 28.43 -2.01 7.11
CA SER A 115 28.40 -2.54 8.47
C SER A 115 26.96 -2.66 9.00
N THR A 116 26.69 -3.74 9.74
CA THR A 116 25.43 -3.98 10.45
C THR A 116 24.85 -2.74 11.15
N ARG A 117 25.67 -1.99 11.89
CA ARG A 117 25.23 -0.78 12.61
C ARG A 117 24.77 0.33 11.68
N GLN A 118 25.47 0.53 10.56
CA GLN A 118 25.10 1.52 9.57
C GLN A 118 23.84 1.08 8.80
N GLY A 119 23.72 -0.20 8.45
CA GLY A 119 22.53 -0.76 7.82
C GLY A 119 21.27 -0.59 8.68
N GLN A 120 21.36 -0.85 9.99
CA GLN A 120 20.26 -0.61 10.92
C GLN A 120 19.84 0.86 10.98
N ARG A 121 20.81 1.79 10.92
CA ARG A 121 20.52 3.23 10.87
C ARG A 121 19.78 3.61 9.60
N TYR A 122 20.20 3.09 8.45
CA TYR A 122 19.54 3.29 7.17
C TYR A 122 18.11 2.77 7.18
N VAL A 123 17.88 1.56 7.67
CA VAL A 123 16.53 0.99 7.80
C VAL A 123 15.65 1.84 8.72
N ASN A 124 16.17 2.26 9.88
CA ASN A 124 15.39 3.09 10.81
C ASN A 124 15.07 4.47 10.23
N TRP A 125 16.01 5.07 9.49
CA TRP A 125 15.77 6.35 8.82
C TRP A 125 14.71 6.20 7.72
N PHE A 126 14.83 5.18 6.88
CA PHE A 126 13.84 4.89 5.84
C PHE A 126 12.44 4.64 6.44
N LYS A 127 12.35 3.81 7.49
CA LYS A 127 11.09 3.57 8.23
C LYS A 127 10.47 4.85 8.75
N ARG A 128 11.29 5.79 9.26
CA ARG A 128 10.81 7.08 9.76
C ARG A 128 10.18 7.92 8.65
N GLU A 129 10.83 8.02 7.49
CA GLU A 129 10.29 8.82 6.38
C GLU A 129 9.04 8.20 5.77
N VAL A 130 9.02 6.88 5.62
CA VAL A 130 7.81 6.12 5.25
C VAL A 130 6.69 6.40 6.25
N GLY A 131 6.99 6.38 7.55
CA GLY A 131 6.05 6.71 8.60
C GLY A 131 5.51 8.14 8.49
N ASN A 132 6.38 9.13 8.29
CA ASN A 132 5.98 10.53 8.12
C ASN A 132 4.94 10.69 7.02
N VAL A 133 5.19 10.09 5.83
CA VAL A 133 4.25 10.16 4.71
C VAL A 133 2.99 9.34 4.97
N PHE A 134 3.12 8.12 5.50
CA PHE A 134 1.99 7.23 5.78
C PHE A 134 1.00 7.86 6.77
N TRP A 135 1.50 8.48 7.85
CA TRP A 135 0.66 9.12 8.85
C TRP A 135 0.10 10.46 8.36
N TYR A 136 0.86 11.21 7.57
CA TYR A 136 0.38 12.45 6.95
C TYR A 136 -0.76 12.21 5.94
N ASP A 137 -0.65 11.19 5.09
CA ASP A 137 -1.71 10.80 4.13
C ASP A 137 -2.98 10.34 4.87
N LYS A 138 -2.84 9.60 5.98
CA LYS A 138 -4.00 9.21 6.80
C LYS A 138 -4.63 10.37 7.57
N GLY A 139 -3.82 11.34 8.01
CA GLY A 139 -4.30 12.58 8.60
C GLY A 139 -5.15 13.39 7.61
N LYS A 140 -4.82 13.34 6.31
CA LYS A 140 -5.63 13.93 5.23
C LYS A 140 -6.94 13.22 4.99
N GLU A 141 -7.00 11.89 5.05
CA GLU A 141 -8.27 11.15 4.97
C GLU A 141 -9.19 11.46 6.16
N GLN A 142 -8.64 11.60 7.37
CA GLN A 142 -9.44 12.02 8.52
C GLN A 142 -9.93 13.47 8.37
N THR A 143 -9.05 14.43 8.05
CA THR A 143 -9.43 15.84 7.88
C THR A 143 -10.37 16.05 6.70
N THR A 144 -10.23 15.35 5.57
CA THR A 144 -11.20 15.41 4.46
C THR A 144 -12.53 14.74 4.78
N ASN A 145 -12.56 13.72 5.65
CA ASN A 145 -13.81 13.15 6.14
C ASN A 145 -14.48 14.00 7.24
N PHE A 146 -13.74 14.87 7.93
CA PHE A 146 -14.30 15.94 8.78
C PHE A 146 -14.82 17.11 7.93
N ILE A 147 -14.10 17.55 6.90
CA ILE A 147 -14.47 18.69 6.03
C ILE A 147 -15.66 18.37 5.11
N LYS A 148 -15.89 17.10 4.77
CA LYS A 148 -17.00 16.69 3.89
C LYS A 148 -18.38 16.59 4.56
N LYS A 149 -18.50 16.91 5.86
CA LYS A 149 -19.79 17.31 6.44
C LYS A 149 -19.79 18.83 6.57
N GLU A 150 -20.18 19.48 5.48
CA GLU A 150 -20.54 20.90 5.35
C GLU A 150 -19.91 21.85 6.39
N ALA A 151 -18.64 22.21 6.21
CA ALA A 151 -18.10 23.37 6.91
C ALA A 151 -18.78 24.62 6.32
N THR A 152 -19.61 25.28 7.13
CA THR A 152 -20.22 26.56 6.79
C THR A 152 -19.15 27.66 6.79
N ILE A 153 -19.43 28.77 6.12
CA ILE A 153 -18.51 29.91 5.94
C ILE A 153 -17.99 30.43 7.30
N ASP A 154 -18.80 30.28 8.36
CA ASP A 154 -18.48 30.71 9.72
C ASP A 154 -17.33 29.90 10.36
N ASP A 155 -17.26 28.59 10.09
CA ASP A 155 -16.19 27.71 10.61
C ASP A 155 -14.83 28.04 9.96
N LEU A 156 -14.85 28.42 8.67
CA LEU A 156 -13.66 28.88 7.95
C LEU A 156 -13.17 30.24 8.49
N ALA A 157 -14.08 31.11 8.92
CA ALA A 157 -13.74 32.38 9.56
C ALA A 157 -13.08 32.17 10.93
N GLU A 158 -13.56 31.18 11.70
CA GLU A 158 -13.00 30.84 13.01
C GLU A 158 -11.57 30.28 12.88
N ILE A 159 -11.33 29.37 11.93
CA ILE A 159 -9.99 28.83 11.61
C ILE A 159 -9.04 29.96 11.16
N THR A 160 -9.54 30.90 10.35
CA THR A 160 -8.74 32.05 9.89
C THR A 160 -8.36 32.98 11.03
N SER A 161 -9.25 33.18 12.01
CA SER A 161 -8.96 33.98 13.20
C SER A 161 -7.92 33.31 14.12
N LEU A 162 -8.02 31.99 14.31
CA LEU A 162 -7.05 31.18 15.07
C LEU A 162 -5.64 31.22 14.45
N ILE A 163 -5.53 31.15 13.12
CA ILE A 163 -4.25 31.26 12.43
C ILE A 163 -3.65 32.66 12.59
N LYS A 164 -4.46 33.72 12.45
CA LYS A 164 -4.01 35.11 12.65
C LYS A 164 -3.53 35.37 14.08
N ASN A 165 -4.21 34.83 15.08
CA ASN A 165 -3.79 34.97 16.48
C ASN A 165 -2.48 34.22 16.78
N ARG A 166 -2.29 33.05 16.18
CA ARG A 166 -1.03 32.30 16.31
C ARG A 166 0.14 32.98 15.62
N LEU A 167 -0.07 33.60 14.46
CA LEU A 167 0.97 34.37 13.78
C LEU A 167 1.36 35.62 14.59
N LYS A 168 0.39 36.34 15.15
CA LYS A 168 0.66 37.49 16.05
C LYS A 168 1.39 37.10 17.35
N ALA A 169 1.24 35.86 17.81
CA ALA A 169 1.93 35.35 19.00
C ALA A 169 3.35 34.85 18.69
N VAL A 170 3.73 34.73 17.41
CA VAL A 170 5.10 34.39 16.97
C VAL A 170 5.91 35.65 16.68
N ASP A 171 5.24 36.76 16.37
CA ASP A 171 5.86 38.07 16.11
C ASP A 171 6.06 38.94 17.37
N ASN A 172 5.61 38.48 18.55
CA ASN A 172 5.84 39.09 19.88
C ASN A 172 6.76 38.21 20.72
#